data_AF-A0A5K1FML1-F1
#
_entry.id   AF-A0A5K1FML1-F1
#
_cell.length_a   1.000
_cell.length_b   1.000
_cell.length_c   1.000
_cell.angle_alpha   90.00
_cell.angle_beta   90.00
_cell.angle_gamma   90.00
#
_symmetry.space_group_name_H-M   'P 1'
#
loop_
_entity.id
_entity.type
_entity.pdbx_description
1 polymer ?
#
loop_
_entity_poly.entity_id
_entity_poly.type
_entity_poly.pdbx_seq_one_letter_code
_entity_poly.pdbx_strand_id
1 'polypeptide(L)'
;VWQEFWITGDCDGRGVPVSNPNGPLDHDLFLKSARDTVKLLRNHASLALWVGGNEQIPPNDINTALKNDLKLHPLFQSTNEKLKSVENFGSSSSDPSQYLDGTRQYVPGSLWDGFANGKGDFTDGPYEIQDPSNFFRDDFYKYGFNPEVGSVGMPVAATIRATMPPEAWKIPLFIKVDGGFIEEVPNPIWKYHKYIPYSKPGKVHDQIELYGTPKDLDDFCEK
;
A
#
# COMPACT_ATOMS: atom_id res chain seq x y z
N VAL A 1 -9.32 4.42 -9.85
CA VAL A 1 -8.39 5.05 -8.89
C VAL A 1 -8.91 4.78 -7.49
N TRP A 2 -8.08 4.13 -6.70
CA TRP A 2 -8.21 3.98 -5.26
C TRP A 2 -7.36 5.10 -4.66
N GLN A 3 -7.98 6.04 -3.92
CA GLN A 3 -7.26 7.20 -3.39
C GLN A 3 -7.09 7.07 -1.88
N GLU A 4 -5.85 6.90 -1.45
CA GLU A 4 -5.48 6.95 -0.04
C GLU A 4 -5.19 8.36 0.42
N PHE A 5 -5.47 8.63 1.69
CA PHE A 5 -4.90 9.77 2.40
C PHE A 5 -3.49 9.40 2.91
N TRP A 6 -2.68 10.43 3.18
CA TRP A 6 -1.25 10.28 3.46
C TRP A 6 -0.94 9.77 4.87
N ILE A 7 -1.48 8.59 5.20
CA ILE A 7 -1.19 7.79 6.39
C ILE A 7 -0.54 6.50 5.91
N THR A 8 0.57 6.10 6.50
CA THR A 8 1.25 4.84 6.16
C THR A 8 1.75 4.14 7.41
N GLY A 9 1.61 2.81 7.48
CA GLY A 9 2.07 2.01 8.61
C GLY A 9 3.51 2.28 9.01
N ASP A 10 4.41 2.46 8.04
CA ASP A 10 5.83 2.79 8.27
C ASP A 10 6.02 4.04 9.13
N CYS A 11 5.14 5.03 9.02
CA CYS A 11 5.21 6.30 9.76
C CYS A 11 4.25 6.38 10.95
N ASP A 12 3.19 5.57 10.96
CA ASP A 12 2.02 5.79 11.81
C ASP A 12 1.64 4.59 12.71
N GLY A 13 2.62 3.98 13.39
CA GLY A 13 2.37 2.96 14.43
C GLY A 13 2.81 1.53 14.08
N ARG A 14 3.56 1.33 12.99
CA ARG A 14 4.28 0.08 12.71
C ARG A 14 5.81 0.31 12.72
N GLY A 15 6.57 -0.73 12.38
CA GLY A 15 8.03 -0.67 12.28
C GLY A 15 8.79 -1.01 13.57
N VAL A 16 10.13 -1.02 13.47
CA VAL A 16 11.05 -1.27 14.60
C VAL A 16 12.16 -0.22 14.59
N PRO A 17 12.23 0.70 15.58
CA PRO A 17 11.23 0.89 16.65
C PRO A 17 9.87 1.30 16.07
N VAL A 18 8.80 1.05 16.83
CA VAL A 18 7.45 1.42 16.43
C VAL A 18 7.37 2.93 16.23
N SER A 19 6.88 3.36 15.06
CA SER A 19 6.68 4.75 14.68
C SER A 19 5.51 5.38 15.45
N ASN A 20 5.26 6.68 15.27
CA ASN A 20 4.27 7.41 16.06
C ASN A 20 2.84 6.93 15.72
N PRO A 21 2.13 6.23 16.61
CA PRO A 21 0.77 5.74 16.31
C PRO A 21 -0.28 6.86 16.22
N ASN A 22 0.07 8.07 16.66
CA ASN A 22 -0.76 9.27 16.59
C ASN A 22 -0.18 10.28 15.59
N GLY A 23 0.46 9.81 14.52
CA GLY A 23 0.86 10.67 13.41
C GLY A 23 -0.34 10.99 12.49
N PRO A 24 -0.29 12.09 11.71
CA PRO A 24 0.76 13.11 11.64
C PRO A 24 0.79 14.04 12.87
N LEU A 25 1.77 14.94 12.98
CA LEU A 25 1.90 15.81 14.16
C LEU A 25 0.84 16.93 14.26
N ASP A 26 0.28 17.35 13.12
CA ASP A 26 -0.72 18.42 13.04
C ASP A 26 -1.99 17.89 12.34
N HIS A 27 -2.95 17.44 13.16
CA HIS A 27 -4.18 16.82 12.69
C HIS A 27 -5.10 17.84 12.00
N ASP A 28 -5.11 19.09 12.45
CA ASP A 28 -5.94 20.14 11.87
C ASP A 28 -5.45 20.52 10.47
N LEU A 29 -4.14 20.66 10.30
CA LEU A 29 -3.52 20.88 8.99
C LEU A 29 -3.73 19.69 8.06
N PHE A 30 -3.60 18.46 8.57
CA PHE A 30 -3.88 17.26 7.80
C PHE A 30 -5.32 17.26 7.29
N LEU A 31 -6.30 17.46 8.18
CA LEU A 31 -7.71 17.47 7.82
C LEU A 31 -8.05 18.61 6.86
N LYS A 32 -7.45 19.80 7.04
CA LYS A 32 -7.58 20.89 6.07
C LYS A 32 -7.12 20.46 4.67
N SER A 33 -5.94 19.84 4.58
CA SER A 33 -5.36 19.37 3.32
C SER A 33 -6.18 18.23 2.70
N ALA A 34 -6.66 17.30 3.52
CA ALA A 34 -7.53 16.20 3.08
C ALA A 34 -8.83 16.74 2.48
N ARG A 35 -9.48 17.71 3.13
CA ARG A 35 -10.72 18.32 2.64
C ARG A 35 -10.54 19.04 1.31
N ASP A 36 -9.44 19.77 1.15
CA ASP A 36 -9.12 20.44 -0.12
C ASP A 36 -8.88 19.42 -1.25
N THR A 37 -8.25 18.29 -0.92
CA THR A 37 -8.03 17.17 -1.85
C THR A 37 -9.32 16.50 -2.28
N VAL A 38 -10.26 16.28 -1.35
CA VAL A 38 -11.59 15.75 -1.68
C VAL A 38 -12.30 16.71 -2.64
N LYS A 39 -12.29 18.02 -2.37
CA LYS A 39 -12.91 19.01 -3.26
C LYS A 39 -12.28 19.01 -4.65
N LEU A 40 -10.97 18.84 -4.75
CA LEU A 40 -10.23 18.75 -6.01
C LEU A 40 -10.60 17.49 -6.81
N LEU A 41 -10.68 16.34 -6.15
CA LEU A 41 -10.76 15.04 -6.83
C LEU A 41 -12.18 14.50 -7.01
N ARG A 42 -13.16 14.87 -6.17
CA ARG A 42 -14.51 14.26 -6.13
C ARG A 42 -15.29 14.27 -7.46
N ASN A 43 -14.95 15.16 -8.40
CA ASN A 43 -15.58 15.26 -9.71
C ASN A 43 -14.95 14.34 -10.79
N HIS A 44 -13.92 13.56 -10.45
CA HIS A 44 -13.30 12.62 -11.39
C HIS A 44 -14.02 11.27 -11.35
N ALA A 45 -14.60 10.85 -12.47
CA ALA A 45 -15.28 9.56 -12.58
C ALA A 45 -14.33 8.36 -12.41
N SER A 46 -13.03 8.55 -12.64
CA SER A 46 -12.01 7.52 -12.42
C SER A 46 -11.74 7.23 -10.93
N LEU A 47 -12.09 8.16 -10.04
CA LEU A 47 -12.02 7.94 -8.59
C LEU A 47 -13.15 6.97 -8.18
N ALA A 48 -12.77 5.84 -7.62
CA ALA A 48 -13.71 4.77 -7.26
C ALA A 48 -14.02 4.75 -5.76
N LEU A 49 -13.01 4.94 -4.91
CA LEU A 49 -13.15 4.92 -3.46
C LEU A 49 -12.06 5.74 -2.75
N TRP A 50 -12.35 6.08 -1.50
CA TRP A 50 -11.45 6.78 -0.58
C TRP A 50 -10.95 5.83 0.50
N VAL A 51 -9.67 5.91 0.85
CA VAL A 51 -9.06 5.06 1.88
C VAL A 51 -8.27 5.88 2.89
N GLY A 52 -8.42 5.56 4.17
CA GLY A 52 -7.83 6.33 5.27
C GLY A 52 -6.30 6.26 5.31
N GLY A 53 -5.72 5.08 5.09
CA GLY A 53 -4.27 4.91 5.09
C GLY A 53 -3.80 3.59 4.51
N ASN A 54 -2.53 3.56 4.12
CA ASN A 54 -1.79 2.38 3.68
C ASN A 54 -1.33 1.57 4.88
N GLU A 55 -1.63 0.27 4.92
CA GLU A 55 -1.21 -0.64 5.99
C GLU A 55 -1.59 -0.21 7.42
N GLN A 56 -2.31 0.90 7.60
CA GLN A 56 -2.62 1.47 8.90
C GLN A 56 -3.84 2.37 8.78
N ILE A 57 -4.68 2.38 9.81
CA ILE A 57 -5.79 3.34 9.89
C ILE A 57 -5.30 4.67 10.46
N PRO A 58 -5.89 5.81 10.05
CA PRO A 58 -5.61 7.08 10.69
C PRO A 58 -5.95 7.04 12.19
N PRO A 59 -5.33 7.93 13.00
CA PRO A 59 -5.75 8.15 14.38
C PRO A 59 -7.25 8.40 14.50
N ASN A 60 -7.81 8.04 15.66
CA ASN A 60 -9.26 7.99 15.85
C ASN A 60 -10.00 9.27 15.48
N ASP A 61 -9.44 10.43 15.81
CA ASP A 61 -10.04 11.74 15.52
C ASP A 61 -10.00 12.07 14.03
N ILE A 62 -8.86 11.84 13.35
CA ILE A 62 -8.75 12.00 11.90
C ILE A 62 -9.70 11.04 11.18
N ASN A 63 -9.69 9.76 11.54
CA ASN A 63 -10.55 8.75 10.91
C ASN A 63 -12.03 9.07 11.11
N THR A 64 -12.41 9.57 12.29
CA THR A 64 -13.78 10.02 12.56
C THR A 64 -14.16 11.24 11.74
N ALA A 65 -13.27 12.22 11.60
CA ALA A 65 -13.49 13.38 10.76
C ALA A 65 -13.67 12.99 9.28
N LEU A 66 -12.80 12.13 8.74
CA LEU A 66 -12.92 11.63 7.36
C LEU A 66 -14.21 10.85 7.12
N LYS A 67 -14.63 9.97 8.05
CA LYS A 67 -15.93 9.28 7.98
C LYS A 67 -17.11 10.26 7.93
N ASN A 68 -17.02 11.38 8.66
CA ASN A 68 -18.05 12.40 8.65
C ASN A 68 -18.03 13.21 7.36
N ASP A 69 -16.85 13.57 6.85
CA ASP A 69 -16.68 14.35 5.63
C ASP A 69 -17.09 13.52 4.38
N LEU A 70 -16.96 12.19 4.41
CA LEU A 70 -17.16 11.30 3.26
C LEU A 70 -18.45 10.46 3.31
N LYS A 71 -19.35 10.70 4.28
CA LYS A 71 -20.65 10.03 4.30
C LYS A 71 -21.67 10.74 3.42
N LEU A 72 -22.67 9.97 2.96
CA LEU A 72 -23.84 10.54 2.30
C LEU A 72 -24.57 11.51 3.21
N HIS A 73 -24.86 12.71 2.70
CA HIS A 73 -25.59 13.74 3.45
C HIS A 73 -26.93 13.17 3.96
N PRO A 74 -27.32 13.37 5.24
CA PRO A 74 -28.51 12.77 5.84
C PRO A 74 -29.81 13.02 5.07
N LEU A 75 -29.96 14.20 4.45
CA LEU A 75 -31.10 14.51 3.58
C LEU A 75 -31.31 13.54 2.41
N PHE A 76 -30.26 12.84 1.96
CA PHE A 76 -30.32 11.89 0.87
C PHE A 76 -30.32 10.41 1.33
N GLN A 77 -30.32 10.15 2.64
CA GLN A 77 -30.33 8.77 3.16
C GLN A 77 -31.73 8.12 3.15
N SER A 78 -32.79 8.88 2.83
CA SER A 78 -34.18 8.42 2.91
C SER A 78 -34.77 7.97 1.57
N THR A 79 -34.65 6.69 1.23
CA THR A 79 -35.52 6.06 0.22
C THR A 79 -36.06 4.69 0.60
N ASN A 80 -36.23 4.38 1.89
CA ASN A 80 -37.16 3.32 2.28
C ASN A 80 -37.73 3.51 3.70
N GLU A 81 -39.05 3.37 3.76
CA GLU A 81 -39.93 3.39 4.92
C GLU A 81 -40.41 4.75 5.46
N LYS A 82 -41.68 5.04 5.10
CA LYS A 82 -42.63 5.93 5.80
C LYS A 82 -42.11 7.32 6.13
N LEU A 83 -42.51 8.28 5.28
CA LEU A 83 -42.76 9.67 5.64
C LEU A 83 -43.64 9.75 6.91
N LYS A 84 -43.03 9.59 8.08
CA LYS A 84 -43.56 10.14 9.32
C LYS A 84 -43.24 11.62 9.27
N SER A 85 -44.30 12.40 9.10
CA SER A 85 -44.48 13.77 9.57
C SER A 85 -43.19 14.52 9.91
N VAL A 86 -42.94 15.53 9.09
CA VAL A 86 -41.96 16.60 9.25
C VAL A 86 -42.17 17.33 10.58
N GLU A 87 -41.82 16.71 11.70
CA GLU A 87 -41.85 17.28 13.04
C GLU A 87 -40.71 16.67 13.85
N ASN A 88 -39.49 17.03 13.48
CA ASN A 88 -38.28 17.11 14.33
C ASN A 88 -37.02 17.34 13.48
N PHE A 89 -37.07 18.27 12.53
CA PHE A 89 -35.84 18.98 12.16
C PHE A 89 -35.55 19.96 13.30
N GLY A 90 -35.07 19.41 14.42
CA GLY A 90 -34.45 20.20 15.47
C GLY A 90 -33.42 21.10 14.81
N SER A 91 -33.55 22.39 15.11
CA SER A 91 -32.66 23.49 14.77
C SER A 91 -31.16 23.17 14.98
N SER A 92 -30.56 22.41 14.08
CA SER A 92 -29.16 22.58 13.70
C SER A 92 -29.10 22.47 12.19
N SER A 93 -29.09 23.64 11.54
CA SER A 93 -28.65 23.77 10.16
C SER A 93 -27.19 23.31 10.11
N SER A 94 -26.94 22.00 10.05
CA SER A 94 -25.59 21.49 9.81
C SER A 94 -25.17 22.02 8.45
N ASP A 95 -24.11 22.81 8.42
CA ASP A 95 -23.55 23.37 7.20
C ASP A 95 -23.35 22.23 6.17
N PRO A 96 -24.03 22.25 5.01
CA PRO A 96 -23.91 21.19 4.01
C PRO A 96 -22.48 21.04 3.48
N SER A 97 -21.63 22.05 3.66
CA SER A 97 -20.21 21.99 3.33
C SER A 97 -19.40 21.00 4.18
N GLN A 98 -19.99 20.51 5.28
CA GLN A 98 -19.40 19.45 6.12
C GLN A 98 -19.41 18.07 5.45
N TYR A 99 -20.20 17.87 4.40
CA TYR A 99 -20.28 16.63 3.63
C TYR A 99 -19.64 16.85 2.26
N LEU A 100 -18.47 16.25 2.05
CA LEU A 100 -17.62 16.56 0.90
C LEU A 100 -17.77 15.56 -0.25
N ASP A 101 -17.95 14.27 0.02
CA ASP A 101 -18.22 13.27 -1.03
C ASP A 101 -18.97 12.06 -0.48
N GLY A 102 -20.30 12.10 -0.58
CA GLY A 102 -21.16 10.98 -0.22
C GLY A 102 -21.42 9.97 -1.34
N THR A 103 -20.79 10.13 -2.50
CA THR A 103 -21.06 9.32 -3.71
C THR A 103 -20.16 8.09 -3.83
N ARG A 104 -19.16 7.97 -2.97
CA ARG A 104 -18.15 6.90 -2.96
C ARG A 104 -18.00 6.33 -1.55
N GLN A 105 -17.52 5.10 -1.47
CA GLN A 105 -17.25 4.46 -0.18
C GLN A 105 -15.94 4.99 0.41
N TYR A 106 -15.91 5.10 1.74
CA TYR A 106 -14.70 5.32 2.53
C TYR A 106 -14.35 4.06 3.30
N VAL A 107 -13.11 3.60 3.15
CA VAL A 107 -12.57 2.44 3.88
C VAL A 107 -11.45 2.93 4.82
N PRO A 108 -11.44 2.58 6.12
CA PRO A 108 -10.49 3.15 7.07
C PRO A 108 -9.01 2.89 6.78
N GLY A 109 -8.65 1.79 6.11
CA GLY A 109 -7.29 1.46 5.75
C GLY A 109 -7.23 0.33 4.73
N SER A 110 -6.14 0.24 3.96
CA SER A 110 -6.05 -0.66 2.82
C SER A 110 -6.18 -2.14 3.20
N LEU A 111 -5.75 -2.48 4.41
CA LEU A 111 -5.79 -3.84 4.96
C LEU A 111 -6.91 -4.09 5.98
N TRP A 112 -7.91 -3.19 6.08
CA TRP A 112 -8.96 -3.21 7.12
C TRP A 112 -10.35 -3.63 6.62
N ASP A 113 -11.36 -3.42 7.47
CA ASP A 113 -12.78 -3.75 7.26
C ASP A 113 -13.28 -3.18 5.92
N GLY A 114 -13.84 -4.07 5.09
CA GLY A 114 -14.34 -3.74 3.75
C GLY A 114 -13.65 -4.55 2.64
N PHE A 115 -12.40 -4.96 2.86
CA PHE A 115 -11.64 -5.82 1.94
C PHE A 115 -11.08 -7.08 2.62
N ALA A 116 -10.79 -7.01 3.93
CA ALA A 116 -10.20 -8.10 4.71
C ALA A 116 -10.94 -8.32 6.05
N ASN A 117 -10.36 -9.11 6.96
CA ASN A 117 -10.98 -9.51 8.23
C ASN A 117 -11.17 -8.39 9.28
N GLY A 118 -10.90 -7.13 8.93
CA GLY A 118 -11.26 -5.99 9.75
C GLY A 118 -10.27 -5.53 10.80
N LYS A 119 -9.26 -6.36 11.09
CA LYS A 119 -8.40 -6.15 12.26
C LYS A 119 -7.00 -5.67 11.92
N GLY A 120 -6.69 -5.53 10.63
CA GLY A 120 -5.32 -5.33 10.17
C GLY A 120 -4.46 -6.58 10.32
N ASP A 121 -5.04 -7.76 10.62
CA ASP A 121 -4.35 -9.06 10.68
C ASP A 121 -4.08 -9.62 9.26
N PHE A 122 -4.07 -8.75 8.25
CA PHE A 122 -3.72 -9.09 6.88
C PHE A 122 -2.21 -9.23 6.78
N THR A 123 -1.74 -10.11 5.90
CA THR A 123 -0.32 -10.18 5.57
C THR A 123 0.01 -9.11 4.55
N ASP A 124 0.77 -8.10 4.98
CA ASP A 124 1.43 -7.17 4.07
C ASP A 124 2.53 -7.90 3.27
N GLY A 125 2.92 -7.31 2.14
CA GLY A 125 3.95 -7.89 1.29
C GLY A 125 3.55 -9.19 0.58
N PRO A 126 4.53 -9.80 -0.12
CA PRO A 126 5.82 -10.20 0.42
C PRO A 126 6.94 -9.21 0.09
N TYR A 127 7.84 -8.95 1.05
CA TYR A 127 8.95 -8.00 0.89
C TYR A 127 10.26 -8.64 0.41
N GLU A 128 10.22 -9.91 0.04
CA GLU A 128 11.34 -10.68 -0.47
C GLU A 128 10.85 -11.61 -1.60
N ILE A 129 11.78 -12.14 -2.40
CA ILE A 129 11.45 -13.11 -3.44
C ILE A 129 10.62 -14.27 -2.89
N GLN A 130 9.58 -14.63 -3.63
CA GLN A 130 8.73 -15.80 -3.38
C GLN A 130 8.91 -16.82 -4.49
N ASP A 131 8.65 -18.08 -4.17
CA ASP A 131 8.42 -19.09 -5.21
C ASP A 131 7.20 -18.67 -6.04
N PRO A 132 7.31 -18.50 -7.37
CA PRO A 132 6.19 -18.05 -8.20
C PRO A 132 4.93 -18.90 -8.07
N SER A 133 5.08 -20.20 -7.80
CA SER A 133 3.93 -21.10 -7.62
C SER A 133 3.08 -20.73 -6.40
N ASN A 134 3.67 -20.07 -5.39
CA ASN A 134 2.96 -19.68 -4.18
C ASN A 134 1.79 -18.73 -4.47
N PHE A 135 1.95 -17.80 -5.41
CA PHE A 135 0.90 -16.83 -5.76
C PHE A 135 -0.39 -17.47 -6.30
N PHE A 136 -0.33 -18.74 -6.73
CA PHE A 136 -1.46 -19.50 -7.27
C PHE A 136 -2.06 -20.49 -6.28
N ARG A 137 -1.57 -20.54 -5.04
CA ARG A 137 -2.07 -21.46 -4.01
C ARG A 137 -3.19 -20.81 -3.22
N ASP A 138 -4.23 -21.60 -2.92
CA ASP A 138 -5.37 -21.18 -2.09
C ASP A 138 -4.97 -20.78 -0.66
N ASP A 139 -3.81 -21.24 -0.18
CA ASP A 139 -3.31 -20.99 1.17
C ASP A 139 -2.39 -19.77 1.28
N PHE A 140 -1.95 -19.19 0.15
CA PHE A 140 -1.02 -18.07 0.14
C PHE A 140 -1.71 -16.74 0.43
N TYR A 141 -2.87 -16.49 -0.20
CA TYR A 141 -3.76 -15.38 0.13
C TYR A 141 -5.17 -15.88 0.39
N LYS A 142 -5.67 -15.68 1.61
CA LYS A 142 -6.94 -16.24 2.08
C LYS A 142 -8.16 -15.37 1.81
N TYR A 143 -7.97 -14.18 1.24
CA TYR A 143 -9.02 -13.18 1.06
C TYR A 143 -9.27 -12.92 -0.42
N GLY A 144 -10.54 -12.64 -0.76
CA GLY A 144 -10.96 -12.44 -2.16
C GLY A 144 -10.45 -11.14 -2.81
N PHE A 145 -9.85 -10.25 -2.02
CA PHE A 145 -9.22 -9.03 -2.50
C PHE A 145 -7.91 -8.80 -1.74
N ASN A 146 -6.81 -8.63 -2.49
CA ASN A 146 -5.52 -8.22 -1.94
C ASN A 146 -5.09 -6.93 -2.66
N PRO A 147 -5.01 -5.78 -1.96
CA PRO A 147 -4.61 -4.52 -2.60
C PRO A 147 -3.13 -4.51 -2.99
N GLU A 148 -2.30 -5.35 -2.36
CA GLU A 148 -0.85 -5.29 -2.46
C GLU A 148 -0.26 -6.69 -2.63
N VAL A 149 0.24 -6.95 -3.84
CA VAL A 149 0.95 -8.18 -4.17
C VAL A 149 2.04 -7.86 -5.17
N GLY A 150 3.20 -8.45 -4.97
CA GLY A 150 4.33 -8.24 -5.85
C GLY A 150 5.45 -9.23 -5.61
N SER A 151 6.42 -9.19 -6.52
CA SER A 151 7.71 -9.85 -6.37
C SER A 151 8.81 -8.81 -6.60
N VAL A 152 10.05 -9.21 -6.37
CA VAL A 152 11.22 -8.38 -6.64
C VAL A 152 11.35 -8.08 -8.14
N GLY A 153 11.87 -6.89 -8.45
CA GLY A 153 12.05 -6.41 -9.81
C GLY A 153 13.37 -5.66 -9.97
N MET A 154 14.00 -5.78 -11.14
CA MET A 154 15.29 -5.19 -11.47
C MET A 154 15.10 -4.15 -12.57
N PRO A 155 15.59 -2.90 -12.40
CA PRO A 155 15.63 -1.96 -13.50
C PRO A 155 16.52 -2.46 -14.63
N VAL A 156 16.20 -2.07 -15.87
CA VAL A 156 17.08 -2.31 -17.01
C VAL A 156 18.47 -1.70 -16.79
N ALA A 157 19.52 -2.30 -17.37
CA ALA A 157 20.91 -1.90 -17.18
C ALA A 157 21.17 -0.42 -17.48
N ALA A 158 20.46 0.18 -18.45
CA ALA A 158 20.56 1.61 -18.74
C ALA A 158 20.21 2.49 -17.51
N THR A 159 19.23 2.09 -16.70
CA THR A 159 18.87 2.79 -15.47
C THR A 159 19.99 2.69 -14.44
N ILE A 160 20.54 1.49 -14.25
CA ILE A 160 21.66 1.25 -13.34
C ILE A 160 22.87 2.11 -13.75
N ARG A 161 23.19 2.18 -15.06
CA ARG A 161 24.28 3.02 -15.55
C ARG A 161 24.05 4.51 -15.37
N ALA A 162 22.79 4.96 -15.36
CA ALA A 162 22.43 6.36 -15.15
C ALA A 162 22.44 6.77 -13.66
N THR A 163 22.19 5.85 -12.74
CA THR A 163 22.02 6.15 -11.32
C THR A 163 23.16 5.66 -10.42
N MET A 164 23.96 4.69 -10.89
CA MET A 164 25.05 4.09 -10.13
C MET A 164 26.40 4.30 -10.83
N PRO A 165 27.50 4.53 -10.09
CA PRO A 165 28.81 4.76 -10.69
C PRO A 165 29.37 3.48 -11.33
N PRO A 166 30.31 3.57 -12.30
CA PRO A 166 30.81 2.42 -13.06
C PRO A 166 31.35 1.26 -12.22
N GLU A 167 31.93 1.54 -11.05
CA GLU A 167 32.45 0.52 -10.13
C GLU A 167 31.33 -0.36 -9.57
N ALA A 168 30.09 0.16 -9.55
CA ALA A 168 28.90 -0.53 -9.07
C ALA A 168 28.28 -1.48 -10.09
N TRP A 169 28.63 -1.34 -11.38
CA TRP A 169 28.02 -2.13 -12.48
C TRP A 169 28.39 -3.61 -12.43
N LYS A 170 29.29 -3.99 -11.52
CA LYS A 170 29.53 -5.39 -11.17
C LYS A 170 28.29 -5.94 -10.48
N ILE A 171 27.66 -6.92 -11.12
CA ILE A 171 26.49 -7.64 -10.65
C ILE A 171 26.78 -8.39 -9.33
N PRO A 172 25.74 -8.76 -8.56
CA PRO A 172 25.89 -9.65 -7.41
C PRO A 172 26.63 -10.94 -7.76
N LEU A 173 27.40 -11.47 -6.80
CA LEU A 173 28.01 -12.79 -6.95
C LEU A 173 26.98 -13.87 -6.64
N PHE A 174 26.96 -14.93 -7.45
CA PHE A 174 26.10 -16.10 -7.25
C PHE A 174 26.92 -17.22 -6.62
N ILE A 175 26.68 -17.50 -5.33
CA ILE A 175 27.42 -18.49 -4.56
C ILE A 175 26.54 -19.71 -4.31
N LYS A 176 26.96 -20.88 -4.77
CA LYS A 176 26.29 -22.15 -4.43
C LYS A 176 26.48 -22.45 -2.94
N VAL A 177 25.37 -22.68 -2.26
CA VAL A 177 25.32 -23.07 -0.84
C VAL A 177 24.64 -24.44 -0.68
N ASP A 178 24.58 -24.94 0.55
CA ASP A 178 23.99 -26.24 0.86
C ASP A 178 22.59 -26.43 0.29
N GLY A 179 22.25 -27.65 -0.11
CA GLY A 179 20.96 -27.96 -0.74
C GLY A 179 20.81 -27.48 -2.18
N GLY A 180 21.89 -26.99 -2.80
CA GLY A 180 21.89 -26.52 -4.19
C GLY A 180 21.20 -25.16 -4.37
N PHE A 181 21.00 -24.42 -3.28
CA PHE A 181 20.55 -23.04 -3.33
C PHE A 181 21.69 -22.11 -3.76
N ILE A 182 21.33 -20.90 -4.17
CA ILE A 182 22.27 -19.83 -4.44
C ILE A 182 22.09 -18.74 -3.39
N GLU A 183 23.19 -18.24 -2.86
CA GLU A 183 23.25 -16.99 -2.12
C GLU A 183 23.79 -15.90 -3.06
N GLU A 184 23.02 -14.83 -3.21
CA GLU A 184 23.44 -13.66 -3.97
C GLU A 184 24.13 -12.64 -3.07
N VAL A 185 25.37 -12.31 -3.39
CA VAL A 185 26.19 -11.38 -2.59
C VAL A 185 26.37 -10.06 -3.35
N PRO A 186 25.58 -9.02 -3.03
CA PRO A 186 25.70 -7.72 -3.67
C PRO A 186 26.94 -6.94 -3.19
N ASN A 187 27.46 -6.07 -4.07
CA ASN A 187 28.48 -5.09 -3.68
C ASN A 187 27.88 -3.97 -2.78
N PRO A 188 28.70 -3.13 -2.11
CA PRO A 188 28.20 -2.12 -1.18
C PRO A 188 27.20 -1.11 -1.77
N ILE A 189 27.29 -0.82 -3.07
CA ILE A 189 26.42 0.17 -3.73
C ILE A 189 25.04 -0.44 -4.03
N TRP A 190 24.98 -1.72 -4.41
CA TRP A 190 23.70 -2.46 -4.46
C TRP A 190 23.05 -2.57 -3.08
N LYS A 191 23.84 -2.83 -2.02
CA LYS A 191 23.34 -2.82 -0.63
C LYS A 191 22.79 -1.46 -0.23
N TYR A 192 23.48 -0.37 -0.60
CA TYR A 192 23.02 0.99 -0.37
C TYR A 192 21.67 1.26 -1.05
N HIS A 193 21.50 0.80 -2.30
CA HIS A 193 20.25 0.87 -3.07
C HIS A 193 19.24 -0.23 -2.70
N LYS A 194 19.42 -0.89 -1.55
CA LYS A 194 18.46 -1.88 -0.99
C LYS A 194 18.16 -3.05 -1.94
N TYR A 195 19.20 -3.57 -2.62
CA TYR A 195 19.07 -4.77 -3.44
C TYR A 195 18.41 -5.93 -2.68
N ILE A 196 17.37 -6.51 -3.27
CA ILE A 196 16.69 -7.70 -2.77
C ILE A 196 17.05 -8.87 -3.71
N PRO A 197 17.64 -9.96 -3.19
CA PRO A 197 17.96 -11.14 -3.98
C PRO A 197 16.73 -11.79 -4.65
N TYR A 198 16.97 -12.41 -5.80
CA TYR A 198 16.10 -13.32 -6.53
C TYR A 198 16.23 -14.77 -6.07
N SER A 199 17.02 -15.01 -5.02
CA SER A 199 17.10 -16.27 -4.30
C SER A 199 16.80 -16.09 -2.82
N LYS A 200 16.38 -17.18 -2.17
CA LYS A 200 16.29 -17.24 -0.70
C LYS A 200 16.67 -18.62 -0.23
N PRO A 201 17.95 -18.86 0.14
CA PRO A 201 18.42 -20.18 0.56
C PRO A 201 17.47 -20.87 1.55
N GLY A 202 17.10 -22.11 1.23
CA GLY A 202 16.16 -22.92 2.02
C GLY A 202 14.67 -22.66 1.76
N LYS A 203 14.30 -21.64 0.97
CA LYS A 203 12.89 -21.33 0.64
C LYS A 203 12.61 -21.16 -0.85
N VAL A 204 13.46 -20.41 -1.56
CA VAL A 204 13.30 -20.09 -2.97
C VAL A 204 14.63 -20.37 -3.66
N HIS A 205 14.62 -21.29 -4.62
CA HIS A 205 15.77 -21.47 -5.51
C HIS A 205 15.99 -20.18 -6.31
N ASP A 206 17.23 -19.94 -6.73
CA ASP A 206 17.58 -18.77 -7.53
C ASP A 206 16.69 -18.65 -8.77
N GLN A 207 16.10 -17.47 -9.00
CA GLN A 207 15.22 -17.25 -10.15
C GLN A 207 15.96 -16.74 -11.40
N ILE A 208 17.22 -16.29 -11.27
CA ILE A 208 18.03 -15.75 -12.36
C ILE A 208 18.83 -16.88 -13.05
N GLU A 209 19.54 -17.71 -12.28
CA GLU A 209 20.36 -18.82 -12.77
C GLU A 209 19.54 -19.92 -13.45
N LEU A 210 18.20 -19.96 -13.27
CA LEU A 210 17.31 -20.79 -14.07
C LEU A 210 17.42 -20.48 -15.57
N TYR A 211 17.76 -19.23 -15.92
CA TYR A 211 18.01 -18.77 -17.28
C TYR A 211 19.52 -18.77 -17.63
N GLY A 212 20.34 -19.37 -16.78
CA GLY A 212 21.79 -19.45 -16.89
C GLY A 212 22.51 -18.29 -16.20
N THR A 213 23.73 -18.55 -15.72
CA THR A 213 24.54 -17.56 -14.99
C THR A 213 24.76 -16.29 -15.82
N PRO A 214 24.42 -15.10 -15.29
CA PRO A 214 24.61 -13.84 -15.98
C PRO A 214 26.09 -13.53 -16.27
N LYS A 215 26.37 -12.98 -17.45
CA LYS A 215 27.75 -12.66 -17.87
C LYS A 215 28.16 -11.22 -17.57
N ASP A 216 27.20 -10.32 -17.60
CA ASP A 216 27.38 -8.89 -17.41
C ASP A 216 26.10 -8.25 -16.86
N LEU A 217 26.12 -6.92 -16.72
CA LEU A 217 25.00 -6.16 -16.18
C LEU A 217 23.74 -6.23 -17.07
N ASP A 218 23.92 -6.25 -18.39
CA ASP A 218 22.80 -6.28 -19.32
C ASP A 218 22.09 -7.64 -19.24
N ASP A 219 22.86 -8.73 -19.28
CA ASP A 219 22.35 -10.10 -19.14
C ASP A 219 21.72 -10.34 -17.74
N PHE A 220 22.27 -9.74 -16.68
CA PHE A 220 21.68 -9.82 -15.34
C PHE A 220 20.36 -9.05 -15.21
N CYS A 221 20.25 -7.88 -15.83
CA CYS A 221 19.01 -7.09 -15.77
C CYS A 221 17.92 -7.60 -16.72
N GLU A 222 18.27 -8.39 -17.74
CA GLU A 222 17.32 -9.01 -18.67
C GLU A 222 16.70 -10.30 -18.10
N LYS A 223 17.47 -11.06 -17.32
CA LYS A 223 17.04 -12.30 -16.66
C LYS A 223 16.24 -12.02 -15.38
#